data_AF-A0A7J6QKB3-F1
#
_entry.id   AF-A0A7J6QKB3-F1
#
_cell.length_a   1.000
_cell.length_b   1.000
_cell.length_c   1.000
_cell.angle_alpha   90.00
_cell.angle_beta   90.00
_cell.angle_gamma   90.00
#
_symmetry.space_group_name_H-M   'P 1'
#
loop_
_entity.id
_entity.type
_entity.pdbx_description
1 polymer ?
#
loop_
_entity_poly.entity_id
_entity_poly.type
_entity_poly.pdbx_seq_one_letter_code
_entity_poly.pdbx_strand_id
1 'polypeptide(L)'
;ADVTAEEEPEERAEAVNPGAAKSSVSSTTESRIMDHLIRYLASRPYFTSSTSELLDAMDRYVPATHRKLFRHILQEMCCFDRSESGQGIWSLREEYRPSDKKAA
;
A
#
# COMPACT_ATOMS: atom_id res chain seq x y z
N ALA A 1 45.33 -35.68 -36.70
CA ALA A 1 46.09 -34.43 -36.57
C ALA A 1 45.04 -33.32 -36.52
N ASP A 2 44.45 -32.99 -35.37
CA ASP A 2 45.01 -32.62 -34.04
C ASP A 2 45.62 -31.21 -34.01
N VAL A 3 45.36 -30.53 -32.88
CA VAL A 3 45.96 -29.27 -32.34
C VAL A 3 45.36 -27.97 -32.94
N THR A 4 44.82 -26.97 -32.22
CA THR A 4 44.86 -26.43 -30.83
C THR A 4 43.69 -25.41 -30.71
N ALA A 5 42.84 -25.32 -29.67
CA ALA A 5 43.03 -24.85 -28.28
C ALA A 5 43.35 -23.35 -28.10
N GLU A 6 42.77 -22.77 -27.02
CA GLU A 6 42.89 -21.40 -26.46
C GLU A 6 42.00 -20.33 -27.16
N GLU A 7 41.21 -19.47 -26.51
CA GLU A 7 41.12 -19.02 -25.11
C GLU A 7 39.76 -18.30 -24.86
N GLU A 8 39.25 -18.37 -23.63
CA GLU A 8 38.19 -17.51 -23.04
C GLU A 8 38.66 -16.03 -22.95
N PRO A 9 37.78 -15.00 -22.91
CA PRO A 9 37.24 -14.57 -21.61
C PRO A 9 35.83 -13.91 -21.59
N GLU A 10 35.09 -14.25 -20.54
CA GLU A 10 34.57 -13.33 -19.50
C GLU A 10 33.36 -12.41 -19.79
N GLU A 11 32.50 -12.37 -18.77
CA GLU A 11 31.56 -11.31 -18.41
C GLU A 11 30.34 -11.03 -19.31
N ARG A 12 29.20 -11.63 -18.94
CA ARG A 12 28.25 -10.94 -18.05
C ARG A 12 27.06 -11.84 -17.74
N ALA A 13 26.94 -12.21 -16.47
CA ALA A 13 25.68 -12.59 -15.90
C ALA A 13 24.75 -11.36 -15.92
N GLU A 14 23.81 -11.30 -16.85
CA GLU A 14 22.55 -10.62 -16.61
C GLU A 14 21.44 -11.65 -16.77
N ALA A 15 21.11 -12.28 -15.64
CA ALA A 15 19.85 -12.97 -15.45
C ALA A 15 18.74 -11.98 -15.77
N VAL A 16 18.24 -12.01 -17.00
CA VAL A 16 17.00 -11.34 -17.39
C VAL A 16 15.88 -11.97 -16.56
N ASN A 17 15.60 -11.37 -15.40
CA ASN A 17 14.41 -11.62 -14.63
C ASN A 17 13.25 -10.97 -15.38
N PRO A 18 12.29 -11.70 -15.98
CA PRO A 18 11.03 -11.11 -16.38
C PRO A 18 10.14 -10.98 -15.14
N GLY A 19 10.58 -10.20 -14.15
CA GLY A 19 9.93 -10.11 -12.83
C GLY A 19 9.49 -8.71 -12.42
N ALA A 20 9.95 -7.64 -13.08
CA ALA A 20 9.87 -6.28 -12.53
C ALA A 20 9.00 -5.29 -13.32
N ALA A 21 8.23 -5.74 -14.32
CA ALA A 21 7.51 -4.84 -15.22
C ALA A 21 5.97 -4.78 -14.98
N LYS A 22 5.47 -5.16 -13.80
CA LYS A 22 4.04 -5.03 -13.46
C LYS A 22 3.72 -4.03 -12.34
N SER A 23 4.72 -3.36 -11.75
CA SER A 23 4.51 -2.55 -10.54
C SER A 23 4.56 -1.03 -10.75
N SER A 24 4.73 -0.54 -11.98
CA SER A 24 5.07 0.89 -12.17
C SER A 24 3.86 1.84 -12.31
N VAL A 25 2.67 1.34 -12.69
CA VAL A 25 1.45 2.18 -12.81
C VAL A 25 0.43 1.99 -11.68
N SER A 26 0.38 0.81 -11.05
CA SER A 26 -0.47 0.58 -9.86
C SER A 26 0.01 1.39 -8.65
N SER A 27 1.33 1.62 -8.59
CA SER A 27 2.03 2.35 -7.53
C SER A 27 1.51 3.77 -7.28
N THR A 28 1.01 4.50 -8.28
CA THR A 28 0.59 5.91 -8.06
C THR A 28 -0.82 6.04 -7.50
N THR A 29 -1.78 5.26 -7.99
CA THR A 29 -3.17 5.35 -7.53
C THR A 29 -3.30 4.75 -6.14
N GLU A 30 -2.68 3.61 -5.92
CA GLU A 30 -2.62 2.96 -4.60
C GLU A 30 -1.98 3.88 -3.57
N SER A 31 -0.79 4.42 -3.85
CA SER A 31 -0.12 5.37 -2.94
C SER A 31 -0.99 6.60 -2.65
N ARG A 32 -1.68 7.16 -3.64
CA ARG A 32 -2.60 8.28 -3.42
C ARG A 32 -3.76 7.93 -2.51
N ILE A 33 -4.34 6.74 -2.66
CA ILE A 33 -5.43 6.26 -1.79
C ILE A 33 -4.90 6.03 -0.37
N MET A 34 -3.73 5.41 -0.23
CA MET A 34 -3.06 5.22 1.06
C MET A 34 -2.77 6.55 1.75
N ASP A 35 -2.17 7.51 1.04
CA ASP A 35 -1.87 8.85 1.56
C ASP A 35 -3.13 9.58 2.03
N HIS A 36 -4.22 9.49 1.26
CA HIS A 36 -5.50 10.09 1.64
C HIS A 36 -6.10 9.39 2.87
N LEU A 37 -6.02 8.07 2.94
CA LEU A 37 -6.51 7.29 4.08
C LEU A 37 -5.74 7.62 5.36
N ILE A 38 -4.40 7.63 5.30
CA ILE A 38 -3.54 8.00 6.43
C ILE A 38 -3.88 9.41 6.88
N ARG A 39 -3.91 10.38 5.96
CA ARG A 39 -4.18 11.79 6.29
C ARG A 39 -5.56 11.96 6.95
N TYR A 40 -6.57 11.26 6.43
CA TYR A 40 -7.91 11.28 7.00
C TYR A 40 -7.93 10.71 8.41
N LEU A 41 -7.42 9.49 8.62
CA LEU A 41 -7.43 8.83 9.93
C LEU A 41 -6.53 9.55 10.93
N ALA A 42 -5.38 10.09 10.50
CA ALA A 42 -4.50 10.89 11.34
C ALA A 42 -5.11 12.20 11.84
N SER A 43 -6.10 12.75 11.14
CA SER A 43 -6.86 13.92 11.61
C SER A 43 -7.91 13.59 12.67
N ARG A 44 -8.21 12.30 12.88
CA ARG A 44 -9.26 11.83 13.80
C ARG A 44 -8.68 11.37 15.14
N PRO A 45 -9.45 11.49 16.24
CA PRO A 45 -9.02 10.95 17.52
C PRO A 45 -8.81 9.43 17.43
N TYR A 46 -7.75 8.95 18.07
CA TYR A 46 -7.36 7.54 18.11
C TYR A 46 -7.08 6.90 16.74
N PHE A 47 -6.90 7.70 15.68
CA PHE A 47 -6.73 7.20 14.32
C PHE A 47 -7.89 6.31 13.84
N THR A 48 -9.11 6.59 14.31
CA THR A 48 -10.29 5.76 14.05
C THR A 48 -11.40 6.50 13.31
N SER A 49 -12.18 5.74 12.53
CA SER A 49 -13.38 6.24 11.84
C SER A 49 -14.40 5.13 11.68
N SER A 50 -15.68 5.49 11.67
CA SER A 50 -16.70 4.53 11.27
C SER A 50 -16.65 4.25 9.77
N THR A 51 -17.18 3.08 9.38
CA THR A 51 -17.25 2.65 7.97
C THR A 51 -18.00 3.68 7.10
N SER A 52 -19.12 4.22 7.59
CA SER A 52 -19.92 5.19 6.84
C SER A 52 -19.19 6.50 6.60
N GLU A 53 -18.58 7.07 7.65
CA GLU A 53 -17.84 8.33 7.52
C GLU A 53 -16.58 8.17 6.66
N LEU A 54 -15.92 7.02 6.76
CA LEU A 54 -14.73 6.71 5.99
C LEU A 54 -15.05 6.54 4.51
N LEU A 55 -16.17 5.88 4.18
CA LEU A 55 -16.64 5.77 2.80
C LEU A 55 -17.00 7.14 2.22
N ASP A 56 -17.73 7.97 2.97
CA ASP A 56 -18.11 9.32 2.54
C ASP A 56 -16.88 10.21 2.29
N ALA A 57 -15.91 10.18 3.22
CA ALA A 57 -14.67 10.94 3.09
C ALA A 57 -13.84 10.50 1.87
N MET A 58 -13.83 9.21 1.56
CA MET A 58 -13.02 8.63 0.50
C MET A 58 -13.72 8.56 -0.86
N ASP A 59 -15.05 8.70 -0.95
CA ASP A 59 -15.81 8.58 -2.20
C ASP A 59 -15.35 9.58 -3.27
N ARG A 60 -14.95 10.79 -2.84
CA ARG A 60 -14.38 11.82 -3.72
C ARG A 60 -12.98 11.50 -4.26
N TYR A 61 -12.24 10.62 -3.58
CA TYR A 61 -10.85 10.27 -3.89
C TYR A 61 -10.69 8.87 -4.50
N VAL A 62 -11.67 8.00 -4.27
CA VAL A 62 -11.69 6.60 -4.71
C VAL A 62 -12.85 6.41 -5.68
N PRO A 63 -12.63 6.53 -6.99
CA PRO A 63 -13.62 6.19 -7.99
C PRO A 63 -14.16 4.77 -7.79
N ALA A 64 -15.41 4.52 -8.21
CA ALA A 64 -16.05 3.20 -8.08
C ALA A 64 -15.21 2.04 -8.66
N THR A 65 -14.45 2.31 -9.72
CA THR A 65 -13.51 1.38 -10.38
C THR A 65 -12.42 0.87 -9.42
N HIS A 66 -12.03 1.67 -8.42
CA HIS A 66 -10.98 1.36 -7.46
C HIS A 66 -11.52 0.84 -6.11
N ARG A 67 -12.83 0.57 -5.98
CA ARG A 67 -13.40 0.04 -4.72
C ARG A 67 -12.77 -1.27 -4.27
N LYS A 68 -12.39 -2.15 -5.19
CA LYS A 68 -11.68 -3.40 -4.85
C LYS A 68 -10.31 -3.11 -4.24
N LEU A 69 -9.55 -2.21 -4.84
CA LEU A 69 -8.25 -1.77 -4.35
C LEU A 69 -8.35 -1.08 -2.99
N PHE A 70 -9.32 -0.18 -2.83
CA PHE A 70 -9.54 0.51 -1.56
C PHE A 70 -9.88 -0.45 -0.40
N ARG A 71 -10.70 -1.47 -0.65
CA ARG A 71 -10.95 -2.51 0.37
C ARG A 71 -9.68 -3.28 0.75
N HIS A 72 -8.83 -3.57 -0.22
CA HIS A 72 -7.54 -4.21 0.04
C HIS A 72 -6.65 -3.33 0.92
N ILE A 73 -6.51 -2.05 0.56
CA ILE A 73 -5.77 -1.05 1.34
C ILE A 73 -6.31 -0.93 2.77
N LEU A 74 -7.63 -0.90 2.95
CA LEU A 74 -8.23 -0.86 4.30
C LEU A 74 -7.88 -2.10 5.12
N GLN A 75 -7.93 -3.29 4.52
CA GLN A 75 -7.59 -4.54 5.21
C GLN A 75 -6.10 -4.65 5.55
N GLU A 76 -5.26 -4.05 4.71
CA GLU A 76 -3.81 -4.00 4.91
C GLU A 76 -3.43 -3.00 6.02
N MET A 77 -3.89 -1.76 5.90
CA MET A 77 -3.43 -0.64 6.74
C MET A 77 -4.23 -0.45 8.01
N CYS A 78 -5.47 -0.93 8.07
CA CYS A 78 -6.37 -0.71 9.18
C CYS A 78 -6.75 -2.02 9.87
N CYS A 79 -7.16 -1.90 11.13
CA CYS A 79 -7.85 -2.94 11.86
C CYS A 79 -9.35 -2.64 11.83
N PHE A 80 -10.14 -3.69 11.63
CA PHE A 80 -11.59 -3.60 11.67
C PHE A 80 -12.09 -4.14 13.01
N ASP A 81 -12.93 -3.36 13.69
CA ASP A 81 -13.63 -3.75 14.89
C ASP A 81 -15.12 -3.46 14.77
N ARG A 82 -15.96 -4.15 15.54
CA ARG A 82 -17.38 -3.84 15.66
C ARG A 82 -17.65 -3.27 17.03
N SER A 83 -18.17 -2.04 17.07
CA SER A 83 -18.64 -1.44 18.32
C SER A 83 -19.78 -2.26 18.93
N GLU A 84 -20.08 -2.00 20.20
CA GLU A 84 -21.24 -2.58 20.90
C GLU A 84 -22.57 -2.28 20.22
N SER A 85 -22.66 -1.16 19.48
CA SER A 85 -23.81 -0.80 18.65
C SER A 85 -23.87 -1.53 17.30
N GLY A 86 -22.89 -2.39 16.99
CA GLY A 86 -22.78 -3.10 15.72
C GLY A 86 -22.17 -2.27 14.58
N GLN A 87 -21.66 -1.06 14.87
CA GLN A 87 -21.05 -0.19 13.88
C GLN A 87 -19.61 -0.65 13.60
N GLY A 88 -19.27 -0.78 12.32
CA GLY A 88 -17.92 -1.11 11.90
C GLY A 88 -16.97 0.08 12.07
N ILE A 89 -15.98 -0.05 12.95
CA ILE A 89 -14.94 0.94 13.21
C ILE A 89 -13.63 0.48 12.59
N TRP A 90 -12.99 1.37 11.85
CA TRP A 90 -11.67 1.18 11.26
C TRP A 90 -10.65 2.00 12.02
N SER A 91 -9.56 1.38 12.45
CA SER A 91 -8.46 2.02 13.15
C SER A 91 -7.15 1.85 12.38
N LEU A 92 -6.37 2.91 12.22
CA LEU A 92 -5.08 2.83 11.52
C LEU A 92 -4.09 2.01 12.37
N ARG A 93 -3.44 1.03 11.74
CA ARG A 93 -2.37 0.25 12.38
C ARG A 93 -1.18 1.14 12.72
N GLU A 94 -0.46 0.76 13.77
CA GLU A 94 0.68 1.52 14.30
C GLU A 94 1.79 1.75 13.28
N GLU A 95 2.01 0.77 12.40
CA GLU A 95 3.02 0.81 11.33
C GLU A 95 2.81 1.98 10.36
N TYR A 96 1.56 2.38 10.16
CA TYR A 96 1.17 3.44 9.22
C TYR A 96 0.76 4.73 9.91
N ARG A 97 0.71 4.75 11.25
CA ARG A 97 0.48 6.00 11.98
C ARG A 97 1.65 6.94 11.67
N PRO A 98 1.40 8.23 11.40
CA PRO A 98 2.48 9.19 11.29
C PRO A 98 3.24 9.14 12.61
N SER A 99 4.44 8.55 12.55
CA SER A 99 5.34 8.50 13.69
C SER A 99 5.55 9.94 14.09
N ASP A 100 5.00 10.33 15.23
CA ASP A 100 5.24 11.64 15.81
C ASP A 100 6.74 11.67 16.14
N LYS A 101 7.56 12.05 15.15
CA LYS A 101 8.96 12.44 15.35
C LYS A 101 8.98 13.81 16.04
N LYS A 102 8.21 13.95 17.12
CA LYS A 102 8.21 15.08 18.05
C LYS A 102 8.17 14.56 19.50
N ALA A 103 9.09 13.64 19.78
CA ALA A 103 9.55 13.41 21.14
C ALA A 103 11.09 13.29 21.16
N ALA A 104 11.77 14.42 20.94
CA ALA A 104 13.11 14.70 21.46
C ALA A 104 13.36 16.22 21.37
#